data_AF-A0A6P0RJ11-F1
#
_entry.id   AF-A0A6P0RJ11-F1
#
_cell.length_a   1.000
_cell.length_b   1.000
_cell.length_c   1.000
_cell.angle_alpha   90.00
_cell.angle_beta   90.00
_cell.angle_gamma   90.00
#
_symmetry.space_group_name_H-M   'P 1'
#
loop_
_entity.id
_entity.type
_entity.pdbx_description
1 polymer ?
#
loop_
_entity_poly.entity_id
_entity_poly.type
_entity_poly.pdbx_seq_one_letter_code
_entity_poly.pdbx_strand_id
1 'polypeptide(L)'
;MSFNPNLCRNESEVESKLIVSYLLPKLGYGIEHWHQEVTLGSIRLDFLSFAAQELPFRLDGDSPLALVMEAKHPKQNLDRHQRKLRRYLTSMNVKYGLLTNAKEIRIYQRVKNNIELIFSCLGIEIDDKIEEIKKLVGREYLHQNGSSDRPEIMREKAGGSEAIATQSETKKIVSNIPENQGKLLNIETESNPINQSRRNSMKVIAVYHNKGGVGKTTTVVNLAAALSKKGYQVLVIDLDSQANATFALGVAKFYDEENDNLKDKYIYHVIRNSKKFLIPEVVRKSQFNDPEIDVIPSHITLMKGEKELSEIDAAKTRLRKKLLEAKDNYDFVIIDTPPSLNLYARIAMITTDYLIIPSDLKAFANEGLPNVKNFVEEINEFREEMGISEVNILGVLPSKIPTNSRYIQYTLPRRKAIIQERYNLPLMDSCIFQREDLAKCLDKTIWIDDIEVPNPISIFDYKSDEPSVEEFENLATEIISKV
;
A
#
# COMPACT_ATOMS: atom_id res chain seq x y z
N MET A 1 7.15 -10.70 38.65
CA MET A 1 7.55 -12.03 38.12
C MET A 1 8.84 -11.86 37.35
N SER A 2 9.81 -12.77 37.53
CA SER A 2 11.03 -12.80 36.71
C SER A 2 10.73 -13.42 35.34
N PHE A 3 11.41 -12.96 34.30
CA PHE A 3 11.30 -13.54 32.96
C PHE A 3 12.12 -14.83 32.88
N ASN A 4 11.58 -15.88 32.24
CA ASN A 4 12.31 -17.11 31.97
C ASN A 4 12.40 -17.35 30.45
N PRO A 5 13.58 -17.20 29.82
CA PRO A 5 13.74 -17.32 28.38
C PRO A 5 13.47 -18.72 27.83
N ASN A 6 13.58 -19.76 28.66
CA ASN A 6 13.32 -21.14 28.24
C ASN A 6 11.83 -21.43 28.00
N LEU A 7 10.95 -20.50 28.37
CA LEU A 7 9.51 -20.62 28.11
C LEU A 7 9.10 -20.13 26.71
N CYS A 8 10.01 -19.51 25.95
CA CYS A 8 9.78 -19.09 24.57
C CYS A 8 10.27 -20.20 23.61
N ARG A 9 9.36 -20.77 22.83
CA ARG A 9 9.62 -21.88 21.89
C ARG A 9 9.62 -21.44 20.43
N ASN A 10 8.92 -20.35 20.10
CA ASN A 10 8.80 -19.78 18.76
C ASN A 10 8.80 -18.25 18.83
N GLU A 11 8.79 -17.58 17.67
CA GLU A 11 8.83 -16.11 17.55
C GLU A 11 7.65 -15.43 18.25
N SER A 12 6.42 -15.89 18.01
CA SER A 12 5.21 -15.34 18.65
C SER A 12 5.23 -15.44 20.18
N GLU A 13 5.88 -16.45 20.76
CA GLU A 13 6.08 -16.54 22.21
C GLU A 13 7.16 -15.58 22.73
N VAL A 14 8.15 -15.20 21.92
CA VAL A 14 9.09 -14.11 22.26
C VAL A 14 8.33 -12.79 22.31
N GLU A 15 7.50 -12.52 21.30
CA GLU A 15 6.67 -11.32 21.25
C GLU A 15 5.72 -11.22 22.45
N SER A 16 4.90 -12.25 22.66
CA SER A 16 3.86 -12.22 23.69
C SER A 16 4.39 -12.32 25.11
N LYS A 17 5.37 -13.20 25.39
CA LYS A 17 5.86 -13.46 26.76
C LYS A 17 6.99 -12.51 27.19
N LEU A 18 7.90 -12.16 26.29
CA LEU A 18 9.02 -11.26 26.62
C LEU A 18 8.67 -9.80 26.33
N ILE A 19 8.26 -9.46 25.11
CA ILE A 19 8.08 -8.05 24.72
C ILE A 19 6.83 -7.48 25.39
N VAL A 20 5.66 -8.06 25.11
CA VAL A 20 4.36 -7.52 25.57
C VAL A 20 4.16 -7.70 27.07
N SER A 21 4.35 -8.91 27.58
CA SER A 21 3.99 -9.22 28.98
C SER A 21 5.04 -8.76 29.99
N TYR A 22 6.29 -8.51 29.57
CA TYR A 22 7.40 -8.26 30.50
C TYR A 22 8.18 -6.97 30.21
N LEU A 23 8.75 -6.79 29.02
CA LEU A 23 9.61 -5.64 28.71
C LEU A 23 8.81 -4.33 28.65
N LEU A 24 7.76 -4.25 27.83
CA LEU A 24 7.01 -3.01 27.62
C LEU A 24 6.46 -2.41 28.94
N PRO A 25 5.81 -3.18 29.84
CA PRO A 25 5.38 -2.66 31.14
C PRO A 25 6.54 -2.20 32.02
N LYS A 26 7.66 -2.94 32.07
CA LYS A 26 8.82 -2.55 32.88
C LYS A 26 9.53 -1.32 32.31
N LEU A 27 9.54 -1.13 31.00
CA LEU A 27 10.11 0.03 30.33
C LEU A 27 9.19 1.27 30.41
N GLY A 28 8.00 1.14 31.00
CA GLY A 28 7.05 2.23 31.21
C GLY A 28 6.13 2.52 30.03
N TYR A 29 6.04 1.64 29.03
CA TYR A 29 5.13 1.76 27.91
C TYR A 29 3.77 1.10 28.25
N GLY A 30 2.74 1.93 28.42
CA GLY A 30 1.34 1.49 28.53
C GLY A 30 0.78 0.99 27.19
N ILE A 31 -0.43 0.39 27.19
CA ILE A 31 -1.08 -0.17 25.99
C ILE A 31 -1.28 0.88 24.89
N GLU A 32 -1.48 2.13 25.28
CA GLU A 32 -1.63 3.30 24.42
C GLU A 32 -0.30 3.81 23.82
N HIS A 33 0.84 3.25 24.22
CA HIS A 33 2.17 3.75 23.86
C HIS A 33 2.93 2.85 22.87
N TRP A 34 2.33 1.78 22.36
CA TRP A 34 2.99 0.90 21.40
C TRP A 34 2.01 0.23 20.44
N HIS A 35 2.53 -0.19 19.30
CA HIS A 35 1.80 -0.89 18.26
C HIS A 35 2.58 -2.12 17.81
N GLN A 36 1.86 -3.22 17.53
CA GLN A 36 2.40 -4.46 16.97
C GLN A 36 2.22 -4.49 15.45
N GLU A 37 3.09 -5.22 14.75
CA GLU A 37 3.00 -5.47 13.30
C GLU A 37 2.84 -4.17 12.48
N VAL A 38 3.61 -3.15 12.84
CA VAL A 38 3.48 -1.82 12.24
C VAL A 38 4.07 -1.84 10.84
N THR A 39 3.25 -1.45 9.86
CA THR A 39 3.69 -1.31 8.46
C THR A 39 3.90 0.17 8.14
N LEU A 40 5.15 0.54 7.85
CA LEU A 40 5.59 1.89 7.48
C LEU A 40 6.36 1.82 6.16
N GLY A 41 5.66 1.73 5.04
CA GLY A 41 6.30 1.52 3.75
C GLY A 41 6.67 0.08 3.50
N SER A 42 7.89 -0.14 3.05
CA SER A 42 8.50 -1.47 2.92
C SER A 42 8.96 -2.05 4.27
N ILE A 43 8.74 -1.32 5.37
CA ILE A 43 9.15 -1.71 6.72
C ILE A 43 7.96 -2.33 7.44
N ARG A 44 8.08 -3.61 7.77
CA ARG A 44 7.20 -4.29 8.73
C ARG A 44 7.97 -4.48 10.03
N LEU A 45 7.55 -3.74 11.05
CA LEU A 45 8.10 -3.84 12.40
C LEU A 45 7.29 -4.81 13.23
N ASP A 46 7.96 -5.60 14.05
CA ASP A 46 7.27 -6.42 15.03
C ASP A 46 6.63 -5.51 16.09
N PHE A 47 7.36 -4.49 16.58
CA PHE A 47 6.83 -3.48 17.50
C PHE A 47 7.42 -2.08 17.27
N LEU A 48 6.58 -1.06 17.49
CA LEU A 48 6.98 0.34 17.59
C LEU A 48 6.40 0.96 18.86
N SER A 49 7.23 1.58 19.70
CA SER A 49 6.81 2.24 20.95
C SER A 49 7.15 3.72 20.96
N PHE A 50 6.32 4.54 21.61
CA PHE A 50 6.44 5.99 21.70
C PHE A 50 6.49 6.47 23.15
N ALA A 51 7.34 7.47 23.43
CA ALA A 51 7.42 8.03 24.77
C ALA A 51 6.33 9.09 25.05
N ALA A 52 5.85 9.83 24.04
CA ALA A 52 4.84 10.89 24.19
C ALA A 52 3.40 10.43 23.85
N GLN A 53 2.40 11.12 24.42
CA GLN A 53 0.95 10.84 24.25
C GLN A 53 0.32 11.42 22.96
N GLU A 54 1.09 12.13 22.13
CA GLU A 54 0.64 12.61 20.82
C GLU A 54 1.62 12.14 19.73
N LEU A 55 1.08 11.56 18.64
CA LEU A 55 1.82 11.12 17.45
C LEU A 55 2.52 12.31 16.78
N PRO A 56 3.87 12.45 16.83
CA PRO A 56 4.56 13.58 16.21
C PRO A 56 5.18 13.13 14.89
N PHE A 57 4.45 13.18 13.78
CA PHE A 57 5.04 12.99 12.45
C PHE A 57 5.53 14.34 11.88
N ARG A 58 6.60 14.89 12.47
CA ARG A 58 7.54 15.75 11.73
C ARG A 58 8.77 14.89 11.43
N LEU A 59 8.87 14.40 10.19
CA LEU A 59 9.94 13.53 9.70
C LEU A 59 11.20 14.30 9.24
N ASP A 60 11.25 15.60 9.50
CA ASP A 60 12.36 16.48 9.09
C ASP A 60 13.31 16.82 10.25
N GLY A 61 13.14 16.15 11.41
CA GLY A 61 14.05 16.21 12.55
C GLY A 61 14.24 14.82 13.17
N ASP A 62 15.35 14.59 13.87
CA ASP A 62 15.54 13.40 14.71
C ASP A 62 14.31 13.19 15.59
N SER A 63 13.56 12.09 15.40
CA SER A 63 12.40 11.78 16.24
C SER A 63 12.92 11.23 17.57
N PRO A 64 12.94 12.02 18.67
CA PRO A 64 13.74 11.65 19.83
C PRO A 64 13.04 10.63 20.74
N LEU A 65 11.81 10.23 20.40
CA LEU A 65 10.85 9.64 21.33
C LEU A 65 10.23 8.32 20.84
N ALA A 66 10.92 7.57 19.97
CA ALA A 66 10.46 6.28 19.46
C ALA A 66 11.50 5.16 19.68
N LEU A 67 11.00 3.94 19.85
CA LEU A 67 11.80 2.71 19.99
C LEU A 67 11.25 1.64 19.06
N VAL A 68 12.10 1.09 18.19
CA VAL A 68 11.77 -0.06 17.35
C VAL A 68 12.16 -1.34 18.08
N MET A 69 11.29 -2.34 18.14
CA MET A 69 11.67 -3.67 18.63
C MET A 69 11.40 -4.77 17.60
N GLU A 70 12.36 -5.68 17.43
CA GLU A 70 12.25 -6.87 16.59
C GLU A 70 12.44 -8.14 17.42
N ALA A 71 11.50 -9.07 17.29
CA ALA A 71 11.54 -10.39 17.90
C ALA A 71 11.92 -11.43 16.86
N LYS A 72 12.72 -12.43 17.22
CA LYS A 72 13.05 -13.54 16.33
C LYS A 72 12.90 -14.87 17.04
N HIS A 73 12.69 -15.94 16.28
CA HIS A 73 12.64 -17.29 16.84
C HIS A 73 13.89 -17.59 17.73
N PRO A 74 13.75 -18.24 18.90
CA PRO A 74 14.85 -18.56 19.84
C PRO A 74 16.03 -19.40 19.32
N LYS A 75 15.98 -19.84 18.06
CA LYS A 75 17.02 -20.62 17.38
C LYS A 75 17.79 -19.80 16.35
N GLN A 76 17.31 -18.61 16.01
CA GLN A 76 17.95 -17.77 15.01
C GLN A 76 19.10 -16.96 15.61
N ASN A 77 20.15 -16.76 14.82
CA ASN A 77 21.25 -15.86 15.15
C ASN A 77 20.83 -14.41 14.86
N LEU A 78 20.95 -13.53 15.86
CA LEU A 78 20.62 -12.11 15.78
C LEU A 78 21.52 -11.31 14.82
N ASP A 79 22.75 -11.74 14.55
CA ASP A 79 23.67 -11.07 13.62
C ASP A 79 23.05 -10.91 12.22
N ARG A 80 22.29 -11.93 11.78
CA ARG A 80 21.59 -11.95 10.48
C ARG A 80 20.53 -10.85 10.36
N HIS A 81 20.06 -10.32 11.49
CA HIS A 81 18.96 -9.35 11.54
C HIS A 81 19.42 -7.92 11.83
N GLN A 82 20.72 -7.72 12.10
CA GLN A 82 21.28 -6.39 12.36
C GLN A 82 21.12 -5.46 11.15
N ARG A 83 21.32 -5.97 9.93
CA ARG A 83 21.12 -5.18 8.68
C ARG A 83 19.68 -4.69 8.55
N LYS A 84 18.71 -5.56 8.86
CA LYS A 84 17.27 -5.24 8.85
C LYS A 84 16.95 -4.14 9.87
N LEU A 85 17.42 -4.29 11.11
CA LEU A 85 17.23 -3.29 12.16
C LEU A 85 17.89 -1.95 11.82
N ARG A 86 19.10 -1.96 11.24
CA ARG A 86 19.79 -0.74 10.77
C ARG A 86 18.91 0.05 9.81
N ARG A 87 18.38 -0.63 8.80
CA ARG A 87 17.48 -0.04 7.79
C ARG A 87 16.25 0.57 8.45
N TYR A 88 15.66 -0.08 9.45
CA TYR A 88 14.49 0.43 10.17
C TYR A 88 14.81 1.74 10.89
N LEU A 89 15.88 1.76 11.67
CA LEU A 89 16.28 2.95 12.42
C LEU A 89 16.66 4.11 11.49
N THR A 90 17.40 3.86 10.41
CA THR A 90 17.82 4.92 9.48
C THR A 90 16.68 5.47 8.64
N SER A 91 15.79 4.61 8.15
CA SER A 91 14.69 5.03 7.25
C SER A 91 13.59 5.78 8.00
N MET A 92 13.36 5.42 9.27
CA MET A 92 12.37 6.07 10.14
C MET A 92 12.95 7.20 10.98
N ASN A 93 14.25 7.47 10.84
CA ASN A 93 15.00 8.42 11.67
C ASN A 93 14.85 8.18 13.19
N VAL A 94 14.74 6.91 13.59
CA VAL A 94 14.59 6.50 15.00
C VAL A 94 15.96 6.30 15.64
N LYS A 95 16.12 6.77 16.88
CA LYS A 95 17.41 6.79 17.58
C LYS A 95 17.82 5.42 18.12
N TYR A 96 16.87 4.62 18.63
CA TYR A 96 17.17 3.35 19.29
C TYR A 96 16.33 2.19 18.74
N GLY A 97 16.95 1.02 18.68
CA GLY A 97 16.30 -0.23 18.31
C GLY A 97 16.71 -1.38 19.22
N LEU A 98 15.78 -2.28 19.50
CA LEU A 98 15.96 -3.46 20.33
C LEU A 98 15.72 -4.71 19.48
N LEU A 99 16.66 -5.66 19.53
CA LEU A 99 16.56 -6.93 18.81
C LEU A 99 16.72 -8.08 19.81
N THR A 100 15.80 -9.04 19.78
CA THR A 100 15.84 -10.18 20.71
C THR A 100 15.31 -11.47 20.10
N ASN A 101 15.82 -12.61 20.58
CA ASN A 101 15.28 -13.95 20.33
C ASN A 101 14.92 -14.66 21.65
N ALA A 102 14.64 -13.89 22.71
CA ALA A 102 14.52 -14.31 24.11
C ALA A 102 15.79 -14.88 24.77
N LYS A 103 16.72 -15.51 24.05
CA LYS A 103 18.00 -15.98 24.63
C LYS A 103 19.04 -14.89 24.75
N GLU A 104 18.91 -13.84 23.97
CA GLU A 104 19.77 -12.68 23.95
C GLU A 104 18.92 -11.44 23.64
N ILE A 105 19.31 -10.31 24.22
CA ILE A 105 18.77 -8.99 23.90
C ILE A 105 19.93 -8.07 23.50
N ARG A 106 19.71 -7.27 22.46
CA ARG A 106 20.68 -6.29 21.95
C ARG A 106 19.97 -4.95 21.74
N ILE A 107 20.58 -3.87 22.21
CA ILE A 107 20.12 -2.51 21.96
C ILE A 107 21.14 -1.80 21.10
N TYR A 108 20.65 -1.21 20.03
CA TYR A 108 21.43 -0.46 19.08
C TYR A 108 21.03 1.02 19.09
N GLN A 109 22.02 1.88 18.94
CA GLN A 109 21.82 3.30 18.71
C GLN A 109 22.15 3.63 17.25
N ARG A 110 21.31 4.43 16.60
CA ARG A 110 21.60 4.96 15.28
C ARG A 110 22.64 6.08 15.37
N VAL A 111 23.68 5.97 14.57
CA VAL A 111 24.70 7.00 14.36
C VAL A 111 24.76 7.29 12.87
N LYS A 112 24.21 8.45 12.46
CA LYS A 112 24.02 8.83 11.05
C LYS A 112 23.21 7.76 10.28
N ASN A 113 23.87 7.05 9.35
CA ASN A 113 23.29 6.01 8.49
C ASN A 113 23.70 4.59 8.91
N ASN A 114 24.25 4.44 10.12
CA ASN A 114 24.63 3.16 10.69
C ASN A 114 24.04 2.96 12.09
N ILE A 115 24.23 1.77 12.65
CA ILE A 115 23.86 1.45 14.02
C ILE A 115 25.05 0.88 14.79
N GLU A 116 25.16 1.26 16.05
CA GLU A 116 26.18 0.80 16.99
C GLU A 116 25.52 0.02 18.11
N LEU A 117 26.10 -1.14 18.45
CA LEU A 117 25.64 -1.93 19.59
C LEU A 117 26.06 -1.20 20.87
N ILE A 118 25.09 -0.75 21.66
CA ILE A 118 25.34 -0.01 22.90
C ILE A 118 25.09 -0.85 24.15
N PHE A 119 24.35 -1.96 24.01
CA PHE A 119 24.08 -2.88 25.11
C PHE A 119 23.72 -4.28 24.59
N SER A 120 24.16 -5.31 25.29
CA SER A 120 23.71 -6.69 25.09
C SER A 120 23.78 -7.49 26.38
N CYS A 121 22.83 -8.39 26.61
CA CYS A 121 22.91 -9.38 27.68
C CYS A 121 22.19 -10.67 27.29
N LEU A 122 22.44 -11.75 28.05
CA LEU A 122 21.69 -12.99 27.89
C LEU A 122 20.26 -12.83 28.41
N GLY A 123 19.36 -13.65 27.87
CA GLY A 123 17.94 -13.67 28.23
C GLY A 123 17.68 -13.93 29.71
N ILE A 124 18.56 -14.73 30.33
CA ILE A 124 18.50 -15.05 31.76
C ILE A 124 18.91 -13.85 32.64
N GLU A 125 19.65 -12.89 32.09
CA GLU A 125 20.16 -11.72 32.81
C GLU A 125 19.21 -10.52 32.69
N ILE A 126 18.13 -10.63 31.91
CA ILE A 126 17.22 -9.50 31.61
C ILE A 126 16.63 -8.90 32.90
N ASP A 127 16.25 -9.73 33.88
CA ASP A 127 15.66 -9.24 35.14
C ASP A 127 16.67 -8.48 35.98
N ASP A 128 17.91 -8.97 36.05
CA ASP A 128 19.03 -8.33 36.78
C ASP A 128 19.46 -7.02 36.10
N LYS A 129 19.36 -6.96 34.77
CA LYS A 129 19.79 -5.83 33.95
C LYS A 129 18.67 -4.86 33.57
N ILE A 130 17.46 -5.06 34.07
CA ILE A 130 16.30 -4.29 33.62
C ILE A 130 16.45 -2.79 33.88
N GLU A 131 17.09 -2.39 34.98
CA GLU A 131 17.34 -0.97 35.28
C GLU A 131 18.36 -0.33 34.33
N GLU A 132 19.33 -1.11 33.82
CA GLU A 132 20.26 -0.66 32.78
C GLU A 132 19.52 -0.48 31.44
N ILE A 133 18.67 -1.44 31.06
CA ILE A 133 17.83 -1.38 29.85
C ILE A 133 16.87 -0.17 29.92
N LYS A 134 16.21 0.07 31.06
CA LYS A 134 15.33 1.23 31.28
C LYS A 134 16.07 2.56 31.10
N LYS A 135 17.31 2.65 31.60
CA LYS A 135 18.16 3.85 31.44
C LYS A 135 18.60 4.10 30.00
N LEU A 136 18.41 3.15 29.08
CA LEU A 136 18.74 3.34 27.66
C LEU A 136 17.50 3.65 26.82
N VAL A 137 16.44 2.85 26.99
CA VAL A 137 15.28 2.84 26.10
C VAL A 137 13.92 2.91 26.82
N GLY A 138 13.93 3.15 28.14
CA GLY A 138 12.73 3.37 28.92
C GLY A 138 12.04 4.68 28.56
N ARG A 139 10.71 4.70 28.66
CA ARG A 139 9.86 5.82 28.25
C ARG A 139 10.28 7.14 28.89
N GLU A 140 10.46 7.18 30.20
CA GLU A 140 10.83 8.40 30.94
C GLU A 140 12.20 8.94 30.49
N TYR A 141 13.15 8.05 30.22
CA TYR A 141 14.50 8.42 29.82
C TYR A 141 14.54 9.00 28.40
N LEU A 142 13.80 8.40 27.47
CA LEU A 142 13.63 8.97 26.12
C LEU A 142 12.96 10.34 26.19
N HIS A 143 11.96 10.51 27.05
CA HIS A 143 11.26 11.79 27.25
C HIS A 143 12.16 12.92 27.77
N GLN A 144 13.02 12.62 28.75
CA GLN A 144 13.93 13.60 29.37
C GLN A 144 15.07 14.00 28.43
N ASN A 145 15.62 13.06 27.65
CA ASN A 145 16.70 13.37 26.72
C ASN A 145 16.22 13.97 25.40
N GLY A 146 14.99 13.67 24.97
CA GLY A 146 14.40 14.21 23.75
C GLY A 146 13.98 15.69 23.80
N SER A 147 13.97 16.30 25.00
CA SER A 147 13.61 17.72 25.20
C SER A 147 14.81 18.67 25.24
N SER A 148 16.05 18.15 25.22
CA SER A 148 17.29 18.93 25.28
C SER A 148 17.80 19.47 23.92
N ASP A 149 17.23 19.01 22.79
CA ASP A 149 17.63 19.40 21.42
C ASP A 149 16.71 20.46 20.77
N ARG A 150 15.95 21.25 21.54
CA ARG A 150 15.14 22.36 20.98
C ARG A 150 15.97 23.66 20.88
N PRO A 151 16.13 24.28 19.69
CA PRO A 151 16.63 25.64 19.60
C PRO A 151 15.62 26.61 20.22
N GLU A 152 16.06 27.43 21.18
CA GLU A 152 15.33 28.61 21.64
C GLU A 152 15.32 29.67 20.53
N ILE A 153 14.29 29.74 19.69
CA ILE A 153 13.80 31.01 19.14
C ILE A 153 12.27 30.92 19.04
N MET A 154 11.63 32.05 19.36
CA MET A 154 10.19 32.37 19.28
C MET A 154 9.39 32.25 20.60
N ARG A 155 9.85 33.01 21.61
CA ARG A 155 8.92 33.81 22.41
C ARG A 155 8.82 35.21 21.78
N GLU A 156 7.61 35.48 21.29
CA GLU A 156 6.96 36.79 21.15
C GLU A 156 7.83 38.05 21.20
N LYS A 157 7.90 38.76 20.06
CA LYS A 157 7.65 40.20 20.05
C LYS A 157 6.67 40.55 18.93
N ALA A 158 5.49 40.95 19.37
CA ALA A 158 4.55 41.75 18.62
C ALA A 158 5.13 43.15 18.37
N GLY A 159 4.76 43.73 17.22
CA GLY A 159 4.79 45.18 16.98
C GLY A 159 5.81 45.64 15.95
N GLY A 160 5.31 46.37 14.94
CA GLY A 160 6.10 47.38 14.24
C GLY A 160 6.19 47.22 12.73
N SER A 161 5.45 48.09 12.04
CA SER A 161 5.62 48.52 10.66
C SER A 161 7.08 48.84 10.27
N GLU A 162 7.47 48.60 9.02
CA GLU A 162 7.73 49.65 8.02
C GLU A 162 8.26 49.06 6.70
N ALA A 163 7.90 49.74 5.61
CA ALA A 163 8.37 49.50 4.26
C ALA A 163 9.85 49.89 4.10
N ILE A 164 10.57 49.27 3.16
CA ILE A 164 11.57 49.92 2.31
C ILE A 164 11.67 49.13 0.99
N ALA A 165 11.46 49.85 -0.10
CA ALA A 165 11.76 49.44 -1.46
C ALA A 165 13.27 49.56 -1.74
N THR A 166 13.81 48.75 -2.65
CA THR A 166 14.83 49.22 -3.60
C THR A 166 14.96 48.27 -4.78
N GLN A 167 14.96 48.87 -5.97
CA GLN A 167 15.17 48.29 -7.28
C GLN A 167 16.67 47.99 -7.50
N SER A 168 16.98 47.03 -8.38
CA SER A 168 18.18 47.05 -9.22
C SER A 168 18.05 46.08 -10.40
N GLU A 169 18.42 46.58 -11.57
CA GLU A 169 18.09 46.10 -12.92
C GLU A 169 19.09 45.06 -13.51
N THR A 170 18.52 44.26 -14.43
CA THR A 170 19.05 43.69 -15.70
C THR A 170 20.53 43.31 -15.92
N LYS A 171 20.75 42.13 -16.53
CA LYS A 171 21.25 42.02 -17.92
C LYS A 171 21.03 40.65 -18.56
N LYS A 172 20.42 40.68 -19.75
CA LYS A 172 20.32 39.59 -20.76
C LYS A 172 21.66 39.39 -21.45
N ILE A 173 22.01 38.14 -21.79
CA ILE A 173 22.78 37.82 -22.99
C ILE A 173 22.14 36.59 -23.65
N VAL A 174 21.77 36.75 -24.91
CA VAL A 174 21.33 35.72 -25.87
C VAL A 174 22.44 35.57 -26.90
N SER A 175 22.76 34.34 -27.32
CA SER A 175 23.38 34.10 -28.62
C SER A 175 23.02 32.72 -29.19
N ASN A 176 22.77 32.74 -30.50
CA ASN A 176 22.12 31.79 -31.39
C ASN A 176 22.99 30.61 -31.90
N ILE A 177 22.33 29.44 -32.08
CA ILE A 177 22.19 28.47 -33.21
C ILE A 177 23.43 28.11 -34.09
N PRO A 178 23.55 26.88 -34.70
CA PRO A 178 22.76 26.51 -35.89
C PRO A 178 22.17 25.09 -35.91
N GLU A 179 21.02 25.00 -36.59
CA GLU A 179 20.34 23.81 -37.09
C GLU A 179 21.19 23.07 -38.14
N ASN A 180 21.01 21.75 -38.27
CA ASN A 180 21.43 21.04 -39.47
C ASN A 180 20.36 20.03 -39.91
N GLN A 181 19.94 20.17 -41.16
CA GLN A 181 18.98 19.34 -41.86
C GLN A 181 19.67 18.10 -42.43
N GLY A 182 19.01 16.94 -42.36
CA GLY A 182 19.41 15.73 -43.06
C GLY A 182 18.18 14.87 -43.39
N LYS A 183 17.97 14.62 -44.68
CA LYS A 183 16.81 13.93 -45.28
C LYS A 183 17.27 12.57 -45.82
N LEU A 184 16.35 11.60 -45.77
CA LEU A 184 16.26 10.32 -46.53
C LEU A 184 17.13 9.12 -46.09
N LEU A 185 16.45 8.03 -45.72
CA LEU A 185 16.29 6.85 -46.59
C LEU A 185 15.20 5.91 -46.04
N ASN A 186 14.23 5.60 -46.91
CA ASN A 186 13.20 4.58 -46.73
C ASN A 186 13.83 3.19 -46.77
N ILE A 187 13.49 2.34 -45.80
CA ILE A 187 13.55 0.89 -45.97
C ILE A 187 12.17 0.36 -45.57
N GLU A 188 11.41 -0.02 -46.58
CA GLU A 188 10.19 -0.82 -46.45
C GLU A 188 10.59 -2.23 -46.01
N THR A 189 10.07 -2.68 -44.87
CA THR A 189 10.00 -4.11 -44.55
C THR A 189 8.56 -4.45 -44.17
N GLU A 190 7.93 -5.09 -45.15
CA GLU A 190 6.72 -5.93 -45.14
C GLU A 190 5.93 -6.03 -43.83
N SER A 191 4.75 -5.43 -43.91
CA SER A 191 3.60 -5.61 -43.04
C SER A 191 3.09 -7.07 -43.04
N ASN A 192 2.96 -7.65 -41.85
CA ASN A 192 2.06 -8.78 -41.61
C ASN A 192 0.77 -8.21 -40.96
N PRO A 193 -0.39 -8.19 -41.64
CA PRO A 193 -1.58 -7.56 -41.10
C PRO A 193 -2.35 -8.54 -40.22
N ILE A 194 -2.07 -8.55 -38.91
CA ILE A 194 -3.09 -9.00 -37.94
C ILE A 194 -4.00 -7.80 -37.70
N ASN A 195 -4.84 -7.51 -38.71
CA ASN A 195 -5.89 -6.52 -38.61
C ASN A 195 -7.21 -7.25 -38.35
N GLN A 196 -7.36 -7.79 -37.14
CA GLN A 196 -8.70 -7.96 -36.58
C GLN A 196 -9.03 -6.66 -35.86
N SER A 197 -10.11 -6.03 -36.29
CA SER A 197 -10.66 -4.81 -35.75
C SER A 197 -10.68 -4.83 -34.21
N ARG A 198 -9.82 -4.05 -33.55
CA ARG A 198 -9.97 -3.71 -32.13
C ARG A 198 -11.24 -2.88 -31.99
N ARG A 199 -12.35 -3.58 -31.82
CA ARG A 199 -13.71 -3.03 -31.71
C ARG A 199 -14.19 -2.97 -30.26
N ASN A 200 -13.28 -2.87 -29.30
CA ASN A 200 -13.66 -2.60 -27.91
C ASN A 200 -12.95 -1.36 -27.39
N SER A 201 -13.75 -0.38 -26.94
CA SER A 201 -13.27 0.76 -26.18
C SER A 201 -12.76 0.27 -24.83
N MET A 202 -11.58 0.74 -24.40
CA MET A 202 -11.05 0.53 -23.04
C MET A 202 -12.15 0.73 -21.98
N LYS A 203 -12.27 -0.21 -21.05
CA LYS A 203 -13.21 -0.18 -19.94
C LYS A 203 -12.46 0.07 -18.63
N VAL A 204 -12.78 1.16 -17.93
CA VAL A 204 -12.17 1.43 -16.61
C VAL A 204 -13.12 0.97 -15.49
N ILE A 205 -12.65 0.04 -14.66
CA ILE A 205 -13.41 -0.57 -13.59
C ILE A 205 -12.73 -0.28 -12.25
N ALA A 206 -13.41 0.39 -11.32
CA ALA A 206 -12.95 0.47 -9.93
C ALA A 206 -13.61 -0.57 -9.06
N VAL A 207 -12.83 -1.09 -8.12
CA VAL A 207 -13.32 -1.95 -7.04
C VAL A 207 -13.29 -1.13 -5.75
N TYR A 208 -14.46 -0.68 -5.28
CA TYR A 208 -14.55 0.27 -4.17
C TYR A 208 -15.54 -0.13 -3.09
N HIS A 209 -15.14 0.14 -1.85
CA HIS A 209 -15.97 0.14 -0.66
C HIS A 209 -15.21 0.87 0.44
N ASN A 210 -15.88 1.79 1.14
CA ASN A 210 -15.34 2.54 2.29
C ASN A 210 -14.95 1.66 3.49
N LYS A 211 -15.20 0.35 3.46
CA LYS A 211 -14.84 -0.59 4.53
C LYS A 211 -13.57 -1.36 4.15
N GLY A 212 -12.67 -1.50 5.12
CA GLY A 212 -11.48 -2.37 5.01
C GLY A 212 -11.84 -3.86 5.02
N GLY A 213 -10.99 -4.68 4.39
CA GLY A 213 -11.07 -6.13 4.54
C GLY A 213 -12.25 -6.83 3.83
N VAL A 214 -13.02 -6.16 2.98
CA VAL A 214 -14.13 -6.75 2.20
C VAL A 214 -13.70 -7.48 0.92
N GLY A 215 -12.40 -7.50 0.61
CA GLY A 215 -11.84 -8.23 -0.54
C GLY A 215 -11.61 -7.39 -1.81
N LYS A 216 -11.41 -6.06 -1.68
CA LYS A 216 -11.09 -5.17 -2.81
C LYS A 216 -9.86 -5.61 -3.61
N THR A 217 -8.68 -5.54 -3.00
CA THR A 217 -7.42 -5.98 -3.61
C THR A 217 -7.48 -7.41 -4.13
N THR A 218 -8.06 -8.34 -3.36
CA THR A 218 -8.25 -9.74 -3.79
C THR A 218 -9.08 -9.83 -5.06
N THR A 219 -10.14 -9.03 -5.18
CA THR A 219 -10.96 -8.97 -6.39
C THR A 219 -10.17 -8.39 -7.55
N VAL A 220 -9.45 -7.28 -7.34
CA VAL A 220 -8.66 -6.60 -8.38
C VAL A 220 -7.62 -7.53 -9.00
N VAL A 221 -6.77 -8.15 -8.18
CA VAL A 221 -5.64 -8.94 -8.70
C VAL A 221 -6.10 -10.21 -9.41
N ASN A 222 -7.12 -10.90 -8.89
CA ASN A 222 -7.60 -12.14 -9.49
C ASN A 222 -8.54 -11.91 -10.67
N LEU A 223 -9.33 -10.82 -10.67
CA LEU A 223 -10.08 -10.41 -11.87
C LEU A 223 -9.13 -10.00 -13.00
N ALA A 224 -8.05 -9.30 -12.69
CA ALA A 224 -7.02 -8.95 -13.69
C ALA A 224 -6.40 -10.20 -14.31
N ALA A 225 -6.04 -11.19 -13.48
CA ALA A 225 -5.55 -12.48 -13.94
C ALA A 225 -6.57 -13.21 -14.81
N ALA A 226 -7.83 -13.30 -14.38
CA ALA A 226 -8.90 -13.95 -15.14
C ALA A 226 -9.13 -13.31 -16.51
N LEU A 227 -9.12 -11.98 -16.59
CA LEU A 227 -9.27 -11.24 -17.86
C LEU A 227 -8.04 -11.43 -18.77
N SER A 228 -6.82 -11.40 -18.21
CA SER A 228 -5.59 -11.69 -18.96
C SER A 228 -5.60 -13.11 -19.54
N LYS A 229 -6.02 -14.11 -18.73
CA LYS A 229 -6.18 -15.51 -19.18
C LYS A 229 -7.22 -15.68 -20.28
N LYS A 230 -8.21 -14.78 -20.36
CA LYS A 230 -9.20 -14.72 -21.46
C LYS A 230 -8.69 -13.95 -22.70
N GLY A 231 -7.44 -13.49 -22.70
CA GLY A 231 -6.78 -12.87 -23.84
C GLY A 231 -6.89 -11.34 -23.91
N TYR A 232 -7.41 -10.68 -22.87
CA TYR A 232 -7.54 -9.23 -22.84
C TYR A 232 -6.25 -8.55 -22.39
N GLN A 233 -5.98 -7.35 -22.92
CA GLN A 233 -4.91 -6.48 -22.43
C GLN A 233 -5.36 -5.75 -21.17
N VAL A 234 -4.71 -6.04 -20.03
CA VAL A 234 -5.16 -5.57 -18.70
C VAL A 234 -4.10 -4.67 -18.04
N LEU A 235 -4.56 -3.52 -17.55
CA LEU A 235 -3.80 -2.64 -16.66
C LEU A 235 -4.40 -2.63 -15.26
N VAL A 236 -3.61 -2.90 -14.23
CA VAL A 236 -3.99 -2.66 -12.83
C VAL A 236 -3.40 -1.34 -12.35
N ILE A 237 -4.19 -0.54 -11.64
CA ILE A 237 -3.74 0.70 -11.01
C ILE A 237 -4.00 0.62 -9.52
N ASP A 238 -2.94 0.69 -8.72
CA ASP A 238 -3.05 0.72 -7.26
C ASP A 238 -3.10 2.18 -6.78
N LEU A 239 -4.23 2.59 -6.20
CA LEU A 239 -4.41 3.91 -5.57
C LEU A 239 -4.44 3.84 -4.04
N ASP A 240 -4.18 2.68 -3.43
CA ASP A 240 -4.08 2.56 -1.99
C ASP A 240 -2.63 2.77 -1.55
N SER A 241 -2.42 3.70 -0.63
CA SER A 241 -1.09 3.92 -0.03
C SER A 241 -0.50 2.71 0.68
N GLN A 242 -1.33 1.74 1.08
CA GLN A 242 -0.86 0.46 1.64
C GLN A 242 -0.21 -0.44 0.57
N ALA A 243 -0.39 -0.12 -0.71
CA ALA A 243 0.23 -0.79 -1.84
C ALA A 243 -0.04 -2.32 -1.89
N ASN A 244 -1.19 -2.77 -1.37
CA ASN A 244 -1.50 -4.19 -1.27
C ASN A 244 -1.59 -4.87 -2.65
N ALA A 245 -2.18 -4.21 -3.65
CA ALA A 245 -2.22 -4.75 -5.02
C ALA A 245 -0.82 -4.79 -5.63
N THR A 246 -0.03 -3.74 -5.41
CA THR A 246 1.37 -3.65 -5.85
C THR A 246 2.20 -4.82 -5.33
N PHE A 247 2.06 -5.16 -4.05
CA PHE A 247 2.74 -6.31 -3.46
C PHE A 247 2.19 -7.64 -3.96
N ALA A 248 0.87 -7.81 -4.01
CA ALA A 248 0.23 -9.03 -4.48
C ALA A 248 0.56 -9.36 -5.94
N LEU A 249 0.78 -8.34 -6.78
CA LEU A 249 1.18 -8.49 -8.18
C LEU A 249 2.72 -8.63 -8.35
N GLY A 250 3.49 -8.74 -7.26
CA GLY A 250 4.93 -9.03 -7.35
C GLY A 250 5.78 -7.98 -8.06
N VAL A 251 5.28 -6.74 -8.23
CA VAL A 251 6.03 -5.67 -8.93
C VAL A 251 6.97 -4.89 -8.00
N ALA A 252 6.83 -5.06 -6.69
CA ALA A 252 7.79 -4.57 -5.70
C ALA A 252 8.97 -5.55 -5.60
N LYS A 253 10.19 -5.07 -5.87
CA LYS A 253 11.41 -5.90 -5.80
C LYS A 253 12.01 -5.83 -4.40
N PHE A 254 11.91 -6.93 -3.64
CA PHE A 254 12.39 -6.97 -2.26
C PHE A 254 13.88 -7.33 -2.10
N TYR A 255 14.51 -7.97 -3.10
CA TYR A 255 15.90 -8.44 -3.04
C TYR A 255 16.91 -7.47 -3.68
N ASP A 256 16.46 -6.54 -4.53
CA ASP A 256 17.32 -5.66 -5.33
C ASP A 256 17.04 -4.18 -5.02
N GLU A 257 17.34 -3.80 -3.77
CA GLU A 257 17.03 -2.48 -3.21
C GLU A 257 17.78 -1.32 -3.87
N GLU A 258 18.97 -1.57 -4.43
CA GLU A 258 19.77 -0.55 -5.12
C GLU A 258 19.17 -0.18 -6.48
N ASN A 259 18.46 -1.12 -7.13
CA ASN A 259 17.76 -0.90 -8.38
C ASN A 259 16.24 -0.74 -8.20
N ASP A 260 15.73 -0.69 -6.96
CA ASP A 260 14.32 -0.45 -6.69
C ASP A 260 13.95 1.02 -6.95
N ASN A 261 13.45 1.25 -8.17
CA ASN A 261 12.97 2.54 -8.63
C ASN A 261 11.45 2.73 -8.41
N LEU A 262 10.80 1.91 -7.59
CA LEU A 262 9.35 2.00 -7.32
C LEU A 262 8.97 3.40 -6.82
N LYS A 263 9.76 3.95 -5.89
CA LYS A 263 9.58 5.29 -5.34
C LYS A 263 9.74 6.42 -6.37
N ASP A 264 10.45 6.18 -7.48
CA ASP A 264 10.73 7.21 -8.49
C ASP A 264 9.61 7.30 -9.53
N LYS A 265 8.88 6.21 -9.74
CA LYS A 265 7.81 6.10 -10.75
C LYS A 265 6.68 5.20 -10.23
N TYR A 266 5.65 5.85 -9.71
CA TYR A 266 4.42 5.24 -9.20
C TYR A 266 3.23 6.22 -9.36
N ILE A 267 2.02 5.80 -8.98
CA ILE A 267 0.77 6.52 -9.27
C ILE A 267 0.76 8.00 -8.88
N TYR A 268 1.42 8.39 -7.79
CA TYR A 268 1.56 9.79 -7.38
C TYR A 268 2.15 10.67 -8.49
N HIS A 269 3.17 10.19 -9.20
CA HIS A 269 3.82 10.94 -10.27
C HIS A 269 2.91 11.16 -11.47
N VAL A 270 2.08 10.14 -11.78
CA VAL A 270 1.04 10.21 -12.82
C VAL A 270 0.02 11.29 -12.47
N ILE A 271 -0.44 11.31 -11.22
CA ILE A 271 -1.42 12.27 -10.71
C ILE A 271 -0.84 13.68 -10.56
N ARG A 272 0.42 13.83 -10.20
CA ARG A 272 1.06 15.13 -9.93
C ARG A 272 1.46 15.90 -11.18
N ASN A 273 2.00 15.21 -12.19
CA ASN A 273 2.67 15.85 -13.32
C ASN A 273 1.81 15.83 -14.58
N SER A 274 1.47 16.99 -15.14
CA SER A 274 0.61 17.08 -16.34
C SER A 274 1.25 16.46 -17.60
N LYS A 275 2.53 16.76 -17.86
CA LYS A 275 3.21 16.42 -19.12
C LYS A 275 4.27 15.31 -19.02
N LYS A 276 4.56 14.84 -17.80
CA LYS A 276 5.54 13.78 -17.52
C LYS A 276 4.86 12.61 -16.86
N PHE A 277 5.50 11.45 -16.84
CA PHE A 277 4.96 10.22 -16.23
C PHE A 277 3.66 9.82 -16.91
N LEU A 278 3.72 9.72 -18.23
CA LEU A 278 2.64 9.12 -19.04
C LEU A 278 2.47 7.65 -18.65
N ILE A 279 1.30 7.08 -18.95
CA ILE A 279 0.98 5.68 -18.57
C ILE A 279 2.11 4.71 -18.97
N PRO A 280 2.61 4.69 -20.22
CA PRO A 280 3.68 3.75 -20.62
C PRO A 280 5.03 3.99 -19.91
N GLU A 281 5.26 5.18 -19.34
CA GLU A 281 6.52 5.52 -18.68
C GLU A 281 6.59 5.01 -17.23
N VAL A 282 5.44 4.68 -16.64
CA VAL A 282 5.29 4.29 -15.22
C VAL A 282 4.88 2.83 -15.06
N VAL A 283 4.23 2.26 -16.08
CA VAL A 283 3.78 0.86 -16.10
C VAL A 283 4.95 -0.11 -15.88
N ARG A 284 4.68 -1.16 -15.10
CA ARG A 284 5.56 -2.29 -14.84
C ARG A 284 4.88 -3.57 -15.26
N LYS A 285 5.64 -4.47 -15.90
CA LYS A 285 5.19 -5.83 -16.19
C LYS A 285 5.23 -6.67 -14.91
N SER A 286 4.14 -7.35 -14.61
CA SER A 286 4.00 -8.27 -13.49
C SER A 286 4.07 -9.70 -13.99
N GLN A 287 5.00 -10.47 -13.42
CA GLN A 287 5.14 -11.92 -13.64
C GLN A 287 4.19 -12.74 -12.74
N PHE A 288 3.27 -12.07 -12.03
CA PHE A 288 2.26 -12.72 -11.20
C PHE A 288 1.38 -13.70 -11.99
N ASN A 289 1.16 -13.43 -13.28
CA ASN A 289 0.29 -14.21 -14.15
C ASN A 289 0.97 -14.44 -15.50
N ASP A 290 0.66 -15.56 -16.16
CA ASP A 290 1.04 -15.82 -17.55
C ASP A 290 -0.22 -15.93 -18.44
N PRO A 291 -0.54 -14.95 -19.31
CA PRO A 291 0.29 -13.82 -19.73
C PRO A 291 0.44 -12.72 -18.66
N GLU A 292 1.57 -12.01 -18.73
CA GLU A 292 1.91 -10.91 -17.83
C GLU A 292 0.85 -9.79 -17.81
N ILE A 293 0.69 -9.17 -16.65
CA ILE A 293 -0.26 -8.06 -16.43
C ILE A 293 0.52 -6.75 -16.28
N ASP A 294 0.02 -5.66 -16.86
CA ASP A 294 0.60 -4.34 -16.64
C ASP A 294 0.09 -3.72 -15.34
N VAL A 295 0.99 -3.04 -14.61
CA VAL A 295 0.68 -2.46 -13.31
C VAL A 295 1.23 -1.05 -13.21
N ILE A 296 0.40 -0.07 -12.82
CA ILE A 296 0.85 1.18 -12.23
C ILE A 296 0.83 1.01 -10.71
N PRO A 297 2.02 0.95 -10.07
CA PRO A 297 2.11 0.65 -8.66
C PRO A 297 1.75 1.85 -7.78
N SER A 298 1.49 1.55 -6.51
CA SER A 298 1.44 2.49 -5.40
C SER A 298 2.71 2.40 -4.54
N HIS A 299 2.87 3.36 -3.65
CA HIS A 299 3.93 3.39 -2.66
C HIS A 299 3.44 4.14 -1.42
N ILE A 300 3.94 3.80 -0.23
CA ILE A 300 3.50 4.42 1.04
C ILE A 300 3.63 5.94 1.07
N THR A 301 4.55 6.50 0.29
CA THR A 301 4.75 7.95 0.18
C THR A 301 3.54 8.64 -0.47
N LEU A 302 2.61 7.88 -1.05
CA LEU A 302 1.29 8.37 -1.43
C LEU A 302 0.56 8.99 -0.22
N MET A 303 0.70 8.48 1.00
CA MET A 303 0.12 9.12 2.20
C MET A 303 0.64 10.55 2.39
N LYS A 304 1.94 10.77 2.16
CA LYS A 304 2.58 12.08 2.30
C LYS A 304 2.17 13.05 1.19
N GLY A 305 1.94 12.51 -0.01
CA GLY A 305 1.58 13.27 -1.20
C GLY A 305 0.15 13.80 -1.22
N GLU A 306 -0.74 13.34 -0.32
CA GLU A 306 -2.16 13.65 -0.40
C GLU A 306 -2.44 15.15 -0.23
N LYS A 307 -1.81 15.78 0.77
CA LYS A 307 -1.97 17.21 1.03
C LYS A 307 -1.54 18.04 -0.19
N GLU A 308 -0.35 17.76 -0.73
CA GLU A 308 0.14 18.46 -1.92
C GLU A 308 -0.78 18.25 -3.13
N LEU A 309 -1.22 17.01 -3.39
CA LEU A 309 -2.11 16.73 -4.51
C LEU A 309 -3.48 17.39 -4.35
N SER A 310 -3.95 17.60 -3.12
CA SER A 310 -5.23 18.27 -2.86
C SER A 310 -5.20 19.77 -3.21
N GLU A 311 -4.03 20.38 -3.20
CA GLU A 311 -3.80 21.78 -3.59
C GLU A 311 -3.67 21.95 -5.12
N ILE A 312 -3.63 20.84 -5.88
CA ILE A 312 -3.53 20.85 -7.33
C ILE A 312 -4.90 20.51 -7.92
N ASP A 313 -5.65 21.51 -8.39
CA ASP A 313 -7.00 21.34 -8.94
C ASP A 313 -7.09 20.22 -10.00
N ALA A 314 -6.11 20.19 -10.91
CA ALA A 314 -6.08 19.22 -12.00
C ALA A 314 -5.77 17.79 -11.56
N ALA A 315 -5.30 17.55 -10.32
CA ALA A 315 -4.93 16.21 -9.84
C ALA A 315 -6.11 15.22 -9.94
N LYS A 316 -7.32 15.69 -9.61
CA LYS A 316 -8.56 14.91 -9.63
C LYS A 316 -8.88 14.28 -10.99
N THR A 317 -8.50 14.94 -12.09
CA THR A 317 -8.85 14.53 -13.47
C THR A 317 -7.66 14.02 -14.28
N ARG A 318 -6.43 14.15 -13.76
CA ARG A 318 -5.21 13.88 -14.53
C ARG A 318 -5.02 12.41 -14.88
N LEU A 319 -5.39 11.51 -13.97
CA LEU A 319 -5.33 10.07 -14.24
C LEU A 319 -6.23 9.69 -15.42
N ARG A 320 -7.49 10.15 -15.42
CA ARG A 320 -8.42 9.94 -16.54
C ARG A 320 -7.88 10.46 -17.87
N LYS A 321 -7.35 11.69 -17.89
CA LYS A 321 -6.78 12.28 -19.11
C LYS A 321 -5.65 11.43 -19.69
N LYS A 322 -4.72 10.99 -18.85
CA LYS A 322 -3.60 10.13 -19.27
C LYS A 322 -4.02 8.74 -19.71
N LEU A 323 -5.08 8.18 -19.12
CA LEU A 323 -5.64 6.90 -19.57
C LEU A 323 -6.31 7.03 -20.95
N LEU A 324 -6.99 8.15 -21.23
CA LEU A 324 -7.56 8.41 -22.55
C LEU A 324 -6.49 8.51 -23.65
N GLU A 325 -5.29 9.01 -23.32
CA GLU A 325 -4.13 9.02 -24.22
C GLU A 325 -3.56 7.60 -24.47
N ALA A 326 -3.77 6.66 -23.54
CA ALA A 326 -3.30 5.27 -23.63
C ALA A 326 -4.42 4.26 -23.92
N LYS A 327 -5.60 4.74 -24.35
CA LYS A 327 -6.82 3.93 -24.48
C LYS A 327 -6.70 2.73 -25.44
N ASP A 328 -5.82 2.82 -26.44
CA ASP A 328 -5.66 1.79 -27.46
C ASP A 328 -4.72 0.66 -27.01
N ASN A 329 -4.11 0.79 -25.83
CA ASN A 329 -3.17 -0.19 -25.27
C ASN A 329 -3.85 -1.25 -24.39
N TYR A 330 -5.05 -0.96 -23.87
CA TYR A 330 -5.71 -1.80 -22.87
C TYR A 330 -7.19 -1.97 -23.20
N ASP A 331 -7.68 -3.21 -23.05
CA ASP A 331 -9.11 -3.50 -23.10
C ASP A 331 -9.75 -3.20 -21.74
N PHE A 332 -9.04 -3.52 -20.65
CA PHE A 332 -9.52 -3.33 -19.28
C PHE A 332 -8.48 -2.62 -18.42
N VAL A 333 -8.95 -1.61 -17.66
CA VAL A 333 -8.19 -0.97 -16.58
C VAL A 333 -8.91 -1.25 -15.26
N ILE A 334 -8.25 -1.89 -14.31
CA ILE A 334 -8.81 -2.21 -12.99
C ILE A 334 -8.12 -1.37 -11.92
N ILE A 335 -8.90 -0.62 -11.16
CA ILE A 335 -8.39 0.30 -10.14
C ILE A 335 -8.65 -0.29 -8.74
N ASP A 336 -7.57 -0.56 -8.00
CA ASP A 336 -7.64 -0.85 -6.56
C ASP A 336 -7.69 0.45 -5.78
N THR A 337 -8.58 0.50 -4.79
CA THR A 337 -8.94 1.75 -4.09
C THR A 337 -8.73 1.65 -2.58
N PRO A 338 -8.38 2.75 -1.89
CA PRO A 338 -8.26 2.74 -0.45
C PRO A 338 -9.61 2.55 0.25
N PRO A 339 -9.65 2.02 1.49
CA PRO A 339 -10.87 1.87 2.28
C PRO A 339 -11.32 3.19 2.93
N SER A 340 -11.38 4.28 2.17
CA SER A 340 -11.72 5.61 2.69
C SER A 340 -12.38 6.49 1.61
N LEU A 341 -12.91 7.66 2.00
CA LEU A 341 -13.50 8.66 1.11
C LEU A 341 -12.51 9.79 0.75
N ASN A 342 -11.21 9.47 0.75
CA ASN A 342 -10.13 10.44 0.61
C ASN A 342 -9.90 10.87 -0.86
N LEU A 343 -8.86 11.69 -1.10
CA LEU A 343 -8.56 12.20 -2.45
C LEU A 343 -8.33 11.06 -3.47
N TYR A 344 -7.67 9.97 -3.06
CA TYR A 344 -7.35 8.87 -3.96
C TYR A 344 -8.59 8.06 -4.36
N ALA A 345 -9.51 7.82 -3.42
CA ALA A 345 -10.82 7.26 -3.76
C ALA A 345 -11.58 8.16 -4.74
N ARG A 346 -11.53 9.49 -4.57
CA ARG A 346 -12.15 10.45 -5.50
C ARG A 346 -11.53 10.38 -6.89
N ILE A 347 -10.20 10.35 -6.99
CA ILE A 347 -9.48 10.19 -8.26
C ILE A 347 -9.89 8.89 -8.96
N ALA A 348 -9.96 7.78 -8.23
CA ALA A 348 -10.41 6.50 -8.77
C ALA A 348 -11.82 6.61 -9.36
N MET A 349 -12.77 7.15 -8.60
CA MET A 349 -14.17 7.25 -9.02
C MET A 349 -14.42 8.24 -10.15
N ILE A 350 -13.69 9.37 -10.21
CA ILE A 350 -13.70 10.29 -11.35
C ILE A 350 -13.14 9.63 -12.61
N THR A 351 -12.20 8.71 -12.45
CA THR A 351 -11.55 8.02 -13.57
C THR A 351 -12.40 6.88 -14.14
N THR A 352 -13.19 6.24 -13.29
CA THR A 352 -13.89 4.97 -13.53
C THR A 352 -15.10 5.09 -14.47
N ASP A 353 -15.37 4.08 -15.28
CA ASP A 353 -16.61 3.95 -16.04
C ASP A 353 -17.59 2.98 -15.34
N TYR A 354 -17.07 1.90 -14.73
CA TYR A 354 -17.86 0.86 -14.06
C TYR A 354 -17.40 0.58 -12.62
N LEU A 355 -18.34 0.39 -11.69
CA LEU A 355 -18.06 0.15 -10.27
C LEU A 355 -18.46 -1.25 -9.83
N ILE A 356 -17.54 -1.94 -9.16
CA ILE A 356 -17.78 -3.17 -8.39
C ILE A 356 -17.68 -2.85 -6.90
N ILE A 357 -18.64 -3.34 -6.11
CA ILE A 357 -18.69 -3.10 -4.66
C ILE A 357 -18.56 -4.43 -3.89
N PRO A 358 -17.35 -4.88 -3.52
CA PRO A 358 -17.19 -6.13 -2.77
C PRO A 358 -17.75 -6.03 -1.35
N SER A 359 -18.55 -7.00 -0.92
CA SER A 359 -19.12 -7.05 0.44
C SER A 359 -19.16 -8.48 1.00
N ASP A 360 -18.84 -8.63 2.28
CA ASP A 360 -19.03 -9.88 3.03
C ASP A 360 -20.48 -10.15 3.44
N LEU A 361 -21.39 -9.27 3.02
CA LEU A 361 -22.83 -9.29 3.27
C LEU A 361 -23.17 -9.39 4.77
N LYS A 362 -22.25 -9.01 5.66
CA LYS A 362 -22.51 -8.88 7.10
C LYS A 362 -23.08 -7.49 7.37
N ALA A 363 -23.80 -7.35 8.48
CA ALA A 363 -24.43 -6.10 8.89
C ALA A 363 -23.47 -4.90 8.78
N PHE A 364 -22.27 -5.00 9.36
CA PHE A 364 -21.28 -3.91 9.31
C PHE A 364 -20.80 -3.53 7.90
N ALA A 365 -20.70 -4.47 6.95
CA ALA A 365 -20.36 -4.10 5.57
C ALA A 365 -21.54 -3.41 4.89
N ASN A 366 -22.75 -3.95 5.08
CA ASN A 366 -23.96 -3.43 4.47
C ASN A 366 -24.31 -2.02 4.98
N GLU A 367 -24.04 -1.69 6.25
CA GLU A 367 -24.17 -0.32 6.77
C GLU A 367 -23.23 0.69 6.07
N GLY A 368 -22.19 0.22 5.36
CA GLY A 368 -21.35 1.08 4.52
C GLY A 368 -21.88 1.31 3.10
N LEU A 369 -22.84 0.52 2.62
CA LEU A 369 -23.39 0.66 1.25
C LEU A 369 -24.08 2.01 0.99
N PRO A 370 -24.84 2.60 1.93
CA PRO A 370 -25.35 3.96 1.76
C PRO A 370 -24.25 4.99 1.55
N ASN A 371 -23.11 4.86 2.26
CA ASN A 371 -21.98 5.77 2.07
C ASN A 371 -21.35 5.63 0.68
N VAL A 372 -21.31 4.41 0.13
CA VAL A 372 -20.86 4.19 -1.25
C VAL A 372 -21.81 4.85 -2.24
N LYS A 373 -23.13 4.71 -2.04
CA LYS A 373 -24.14 5.34 -2.91
C LYS A 373 -24.04 6.86 -2.91
N ASN A 374 -24.03 7.48 -1.73
CA ASN A 374 -23.90 8.94 -1.60
C ASN A 374 -22.59 9.44 -2.22
N PHE A 375 -21.51 8.66 -2.10
CA PHE A 375 -20.23 9.01 -2.71
C PHE A 375 -20.29 8.95 -4.24
N VAL A 376 -20.96 7.94 -4.82
CA VAL A 376 -21.19 7.88 -6.27
C VAL A 376 -22.03 9.05 -6.76
N GLU A 377 -23.08 9.43 -6.02
CA GLU A 377 -23.92 10.60 -6.33
C GLU A 377 -23.07 11.90 -6.34
N GLU A 378 -22.28 12.15 -5.30
CA GLU A 378 -21.37 13.32 -5.24
C GLU A 378 -20.36 13.33 -6.40
N ILE A 379 -19.82 12.16 -6.77
CA ILE A 379 -18.90 12.05 -7.89
C ILE A 379 -19.61 12.27 -9.23
N ASN A 380 -20.85 11.83 -9.38
CA ASN A 380 -21.62 12.02 -10.61
C ASN A 380 -21.97 13.49 -10.84
N GLU A 381 -22.31 14.25 -9.79
CA GLU A 381 -22.47 15.71 -9.88
C GLU A 381 -21.20 16.38 -10.43
N PHE A 382 -20.04 16.05 -9.86
CA PHE A 382 -18.75 16.55 -10.36
C PHE A 382 -18.46 16.12 -11.81
N ARG A 383 -18.84 14.90 -12.19
CA ARG A 383 -18.63 14.38 -13.55
C ARG A 383 -19.53 15.08 -14.57
N GLU A 384 -20.76 15.39 -14.21
CA GLU A 384 -21.71 16.14 -15.03
C GLU A 384 -21.14 17.53 -15.39
N GLU A 385 -20.62 18.27 -14.40
CA GLU A 385 -19.95 19.56 -14.63
C GLU A 385 -18.76 19.48 -15.60
N MET A 386 -18.11 18.31 -15.66
CA MET A 386 -16.97 18.04 -16.53
C MET A 386 -17.36 17.41 -17.88
N GLY A 387 -18.65 17.20 -18.14
CA GLY A 387 -19.14 16.53 -19.35
C GLY A 387 -18.75 15.04 -19.44
N ILE A 388 -18.59 14.38 -18.29
CA ILE A 388 -18.25 12.96 -18.17
C ILE A 388 -19.52 12.19 -17.80
N SER A 389 -19.81 11.08 -18.50
CA SER A 389 -20.95 10.20 -18.19
C SER A 389 -20.89 9.67 -16.76
N GLU A 390 -22.04 9.42 -16.15
CA GLU A 390 -22.15 8.85 -14.80
C GLU A 390 -21.43 7.50 -14.66
N VAL A 391 -21.03 7.18 -13.42
CA VAL A 391 -20.45 5.87 -13.09
C VAL A 391 -21.54 4.80 -13.11
N ASN A 392 -21.33 3.73 -13.88
CA ASN A 392 -22.24 2.58 -13.92
C ASN A 392 -21.91 1.59 -12.80
N ILE A 393 -22.83 1.38 -11.86
CA ILE A 393 -22.66 0.38 -10.79
C ILE A 393 -23.02 -1.01 -11.33
N LEU A 394 -22.01 -1.86 -11.55
CA LEU A 394 -22.21 -3.25 -12.00
C LEU A 394 -22.91 -4.10 -10.95
N GLY A 395 -22.61 -3.83 -9.67
CA GLY A 395 -23.28 -4.44 -8.54
C GLY A 395 -22.41 -4.61 -7.31
N VAL A 396 -23.08 -4.99 -6.23
CA VAL A 396 -22.46 -5.53 -5.04
C VAL A 396 -21.99 -6.95 -5.35
N LEU A 397 -20.69 -7.20 -5.18
CA LEU A 397 -20.08 -8.51 -5.33
C LEU A 397 -20.04 -9.21 -3.95
N PRO A 398 -20.81 -10.28 -3.74
CA PRO A 398 -20.61 -11.16 -2.59
C PRO A 398 -19.17 -11.65 -2.54
N SER A 399 -18.42 -11.28 -1.50
CA SER A 399 -16.99 -11.53 -1.36
C SER A 399 -16.67 -12.03 0.04
N LYS A 400 -15.66 -12.90 0.19
CA LYS A 400 -15.32 -13.57 1.45
C LYS A 400 -16.52 -14.31 2.06
N ILE A 401 -17.32 -14.94 1.20
CA ILE A 401 -18.50 -15.69 1.64
C ILE A 401 -18.07 -17.01 2.29
N PRO A 402 -18.62 -17.39 3.46
CA PRO A 402 -18.33 -18.68 4.07
C PRO A 402 -18.67 -19.85 3.14
N THR A 403 -17.79 -20.84 3.07
CA THR A 403 -17.93 -22.04 2.22
C THR A 403 -18.85 -23.11 2.82
N ASN A 404 -19.30 -22.96 4.06
CA ASN A 404 -20.10 -24.00 4.72
C ASN A 404 -21.50 -24.12 4.08
N SER A 405 -21.90 -25.35 3.79
CA SER A 405 -23.13 -25.65 3.01
C SER A 405 -24.40 -25.09 3.65
N ARG A 406 -24.50 -25.10 5.00
CA ARG A 406 -25.66 -24.54 5.71
C ARG A 406 -25.79 -23.03 5.51
N TYR A 407 -24.68 -22.31 5.55
CA TYR A 407 -24.67 -20.87 5.29
C TYR A 407 -25.09 -20.59 3.85
N ILE A 408 -24.54 -21.33 2.88
CA ILE A 408 -24.87 -21.17 1.46
C ILE A 408 -26.36 -21.45 1.20
N GLN A 409 -26.91 -22.51 1.78
CA GLN A 409 -28.29 -22.90 1.54
C GLN A 409 -29.32 -21.98 2.22
N TYR A 410 -29.06 -21.55 3.45
CA TYR A 410 -30.08 -20.88 4.27
C TYR A 410 -29.82 -19.40 4.56
N THR A 411 -28.55 -18.97 4.64
CA THR A 411 -28.19 -17.61 5.06
C THR A 411 -27.84 -16.71 3.89
N LEU A 412 -27.08 -17.21 2.91
CA LEU A 412 -26.63 -16.43 1.76
C LEU A 412 -27.80 -15.86 0.91
N PRO A 413 -28.86 -16.62 0.57
CA PRO A 413 -29.95 -16.09 -0.24
C PRO A 413 -30.66 -14.92 0.43
N ARG A 414 -30.89 -15.03 1.75
CA ARG A 414 -31.50 -13.95 2.55
C ARG A 414 -30.61 -12.70 2.58
N ARG A 415 -29.29 -12.89 2.72
CA ARG A 415 -28.34 -11.77 2.72
C ARG A 415 -28.21 -11.11 1.36
N LYS A 416 -28.28 -11.87 0.28
CA LYS A 416 -28.33 -11.37 -1.10
C LYS A 416 -29.60 -10.52 -1.33
N ALA A 417 -30.76 -11.00 -0.93
CA ALA A 417 -32.04 -10.29 -1.08
C ALA A 417 -32.05 -8.90 -0.40
N ILE A 418 -31.46 -8.81 0.81
CA ILE A 418 -31.34 -7.54 1.55
C ILE A 418 -30.65 -6.43 0.74
N ILE A 419 -29.70 -6.77 -0.14
CA ILE A 419 -28.97 -5.78 -0.94
C ILE A 419 -29.93 -5.02 -1.88
N GLN A 420 -30.79 -5.75 -2.57
CA GLN A 420 -31.75 -5.16 -3.50
C GLN A 420 -32.91 -4.52 -2.73
N GLU A 421 -33.47 -5.21 -1.74
CA GLU A 421 -34.67 -4.78 -1.00
C GLU A 421 -34.42 -3.55 -0.12
N ARG A 422 -33.28 -3.48 0.57
CA ARG A 422 -32.99 -2.42 1.56
C ARG A 422 -32.11 -1.31 1.00
N TYR A 423 -31.12 -1.65 0.18
CA TYR A 423 -30.11 -0.68 -0.27
C TYR A 423 -30.32 -0.22 -1.71
N ASN A 424 -31.23 -0.86 -2.46
CA ASN A 424 -31.54 -0.55 -3.86
C ASN A 424 -30.28 -0.49 -4.74
N LEU A 425 -29.37 -1.45 -4.55
CA LEU A 425 -28.16 -1.62 -5.36
C LEU A 425 -28.27 -2.90 -6.19
N PRO A 426 -27.75 -2.92 -7.42
CA PRO A 426 -27.64 -4.14 -8.19
C PRO A 426 -26.75 -5.15 -7.46
N LEU A 427 -27.03 -6.44 -7.64
CA LEU A 427 -26.26 -7.53 -7.08
C LEU A 427 -25.59 -8.28 -8.23
N MET A 428 -24.32 -8.65 -8.06
CA MET A 428 -23.63 -9.52 -9.01
C MET A 428 -24.07 -10.98 -8.85
N ASP A 429 -24.10 -11.71 -9.96
CA ASP A 429 -24.44 -13.13 -9.96
C ASP A 429 -23.30 -13.95 -9.34
N SER A 430 -22.06 -13.57 -9.69
CA SER A 430 -20.83 -14.16 -9.18
C SER A 430 -20.70 -14.01 -7.66
N CYS A 431 -20.01 -14.96 -7.04
CA CYS A 431 -19.81 -15.01 -5.60
C CYS A 431 -18.40 -15.49 -5.31
N ILE A 432 -17.62 -14.71 -4.57
CA ILE A 432 -16.26 -15.08 -4.17
C ILE A 432 -16.29 -15.60 -2.74
N PHE A 433 -15.84 -16.83 -2.55
CA PHE A 433 -15.85 -17.48 -1.25
C PHE A 433 -14.54 -17.22 -0.49
N GLN A 434 -14.59 -17.38 0.83
CA GLN A 434 -13.39 -17.35 1.65
C GLN A 434 -12.62 -18.66 1.44
N ARG A 435 -11.51 -18.56 0.72
CA ARG A 435 -10.68 -19.70 0.33
C ARG A 435 -9.22 -19.49 0.78
N GLU A 436 -8.56 -20.57 1.21
CA GLU A 436 -7.17 -20.51 1.69
C GLU A 436 -6.13 -20.44 0.56
N ASP A 437 -6.46 -21.02 -0.59
CA ASP A 437 -5.64 -21.01 -1.81
C ASP A 437 -5.34 -19.59 -2.31
N LEU A 438 -6.30 -18.67 -2.20
CA LEU A 438 -6.16 -17.25 -2.52
C LEU A 438 -5.13 -16.53 -1.64
N ALA A 439 -4.90 -17.00 -0.41
CA ALA A 439 -3.81 -16.50 0.43
C ALA A 439 -2.48 -17.23 0.10
N LYS A 440 -2.54 -18.56 -0.02
CA LYS A 440 -1.36 -19.41 -0.28
C LYS A 440 -0.64 -19.09 -1.59
N CYS A 441 -1.35 -18.64 -2.62
CA CYS A 441 -0.74 -18.22 -3.89
C CYS A 441 0.03 -16.89 -3.77
N LEU A 442 -0.41 -15.98 -2.88
CA LEU A 442 0.26 -14.72 -2.58
C LEU A 442 1.46 -14.89 -1.64
N ASP A 443 1.39 -15.86 -0.73
CA ASP A 443 2.47 -16.15 0.24
C ASP A 443 3.64 -16.94 -0.36
N LYS A 444 3.66 -17.15 -1.69
CA LYS A 444 4.75 -17.87 -2.35
C LYS A 444 6.07 -17.12 -2.23
N THR A 445 7.14 -17.89 -2.10
CA THR A 445 8.51 -17.38 -1.99
C THR A 445 9.44 -18.15 -2.90
N ILE A 446 10.55 -17.50 -3.26
CA ILE A 446 11.70 -18.11 -3.95
C ILE A 446 12.98 -17.75 -3.20
N TRP A 447 14.03 -18.54 -3.43
CA TRP A 447 15.35 -18.28 -2.87
C TRP A 447 16.23 -17.56 -3.90
N ILE A 448 16.73 -16.38 -3.55
CA ILE A 448 17.71 -15.60 -4.34
C ILE A 448 18.88 -15.27 -3.41
N ASP A 449 20.09 -15.71 -3.76
CA ASP A 449 21.33 -15.46 -2.99
C ASP A 449 21.17 -15.68 -1.48
N ASP A 450 20.60 -16.84 -1.11
CA ASP A 450 20.29 -17.26 0.27
C ASP A 450 19.24 -16.42 1.03
N ILE A 451 18.49 -15.57 0.31
CA ILE A 451 17.36 -14.80 0.84
C ILE A 451 16.06 -15.38 0.31
N GLU A 452 15.15 -15.71 1.22
CA GLU A 452 13.76 -16.03 0.88
C GLU A 452 13.01 -14.73 0.56
N VAL A 453 12.54 -14.59 -0.68
CA VAL A 453 11.82 -13.42 -1.15
C VAL A 453 10.42 -13.75 -1.64
N PRO A 454 9.43 -12.86 -1.41
CA PRO A 454 8.09 -13.02 -1.95
C PRO A 454 8.11 -13.12 -3.48
N ASN A 455 7.39 -14.10 -4.00
CA ASN A 455 7.15 -14.33 -5.41
C ASN A 455 5.69 -14.79 -5.61
N PRO A 456 4.72 -13.87 -5.38
CA PRO A 456 3.32 -14.20 -5.49
C PRO A 456 2.99 -14.63 -6.92
N ILE A 457 2.07 -15.58 -7.04
CA ILE A 457 1.58 -16.08 -8.32
C ILE A 457 0.05 -16.08 -8.32
N SER A 458 -0.53 -15.95 -9.50
CA SER A 458 -1.98 -15.95 -9.68
C SER A 458 -2.58 -17.28 -9.22
N ILE A 459 -3.84 -17.26 -8.81
CA ILE A 459 -4.54 -18.51 -8.48
C ILE A 459 -4.58 -19.48 -9.68
N PHE A 460 -4.64 -18.92 -10.89
CA PHE A 460 -4.63 -19.64 -12.16
C PHE A 460 -3.31 -20.39 -12.42
N ASP A 461 -2.19 -19.77 -12.07
CA ASP A 461 -0.84 -20.34 -12.25
C ASP A 461 -0.36 -21.13 -11.03
N TYR A 462 -1.01 -20.93 -9.87
CA TYR A 462 -0.73 -21.70 -8.67
C TYR A 462 -1.36 -23.09 -8.73
N LYS A 463 -2.68 -23.14 -8.96
CA LYS A 463 -3.48 -24.37 -9.03
C LYS A 463 -4.74 -24.13 -9.85
N SER A 464 -4.70 -24.51 -11.12
CA SER A 464 -5.80 -24.32 -12.08
C SER A 464 -7.12 -24.99 -11.69
N ASP A 465 -7.08 -26.05 -10.87
CA ASP A 465 -8.23 -26.91 -10.61
C ASP A 465 -8.96 -26.56 -9.29
N GLU A 466 -8.65 -25.42 -8.68
CA GLU A 466 -9.29 -24.98 -7.43
C GLU A 466 -10.61 -24.23 -7.73
N PRO A 467 -11.64 -24.36 -6.88
CA PRO A 467 -12.93 -23.66 -7.08
C PRO A 467 -12.82 -22.13 -7.16
N SER A 468 -11.78 -21.56 -6.55
CA SER A 468 -11.50 -20.12 -6.61
C SER A 468 -11.17 -19.65 -8.03
N VAL A 469 -10.58 -20.50 -8.88
CA VAL A 469 -10.35 -20.23 -10.30
C VAL A 469 -11.70 -20.05 -11.01
N GLU A 470 -12.60 -21.02 -10.87
CA GLU A 470 -13.95 -20.98 -11.45
C GLU A 470 -14.73 -19.73 -10.97
N GLU A 471 -14.64 -19.39 -9.70
CA GLU A 471 -15.26 -18.18 -9.13
C GLU A 471 -14.81 -16.89 -9.84
N PHE A 472 -13.51 -16.74 -10.12
CA PHE A 472 -12.97 -15.56 -10.82
C PHE A 472 -13.16 -15.62 -12.34
N GLU A 473 -13.19 -16.79 -12.96
CA GLU A 473 -13.57 -16.94 -14.38
C GLU A 473 -15.02 -16.54 -14.62
N ASN A 474 -15.92 -16.94 -13.71
CA ASN A 474 -17.32 -16.54 -13.73
C ASN A 474 -17.46 -15.03 -13.56
N LEU A 475 -16.74 -14.44 -12.61
CA LEU A 475 -16.73 -12.98 -12.42
C LEU A 475 -16.25 -12.24 -13.67
N ALA A 476 -15.17 -12.68 -14.31
CA ALA A 476 -14.67 -12.09 -15.54
C ALA A 476 -15.69 -12.22 -16.68
N THR A 477 -16.33 -13.39 -16.82
CA THR A 477 -17.35 -13.63 -17.83
C THR A 477 -18.59 -12.74 -17.63
N GLU A 478 -19.04 -12.61 -16.38
CA GLU A 478 -20.13 -11.70 -16.01
C GLU A 478 -19.80 -10.26 -16.39
N ILE A 479 -18.60 -9.78 -16.05
CA ILE A 479 -18.16 -8.42 -16.38
C ILE A 479 -18.12 -8.21 -17.88
N ILE A 480 -17.49 -9.11 -18.65
CA ILE A 480 -17.43 -9.03 -20.12
C ILE A 480 -18.84 -8.94 -20.73
N SER A 481 -19.81 -9.67 -20.17
CA SER A 481 -21.19 -9.65 -20.66
C SER A 481 -21.95 -8.35 -20.36
N LYS A 482 -21.53 -7.60 -19.34
CA LYS A 482 -22.20 -6.40 -18.84
C LYS A 482 -21.65 -5.08 -19.40
N VAL A 483 -20.46 -5.07 -20.02
CA VAL A 483 -19.72 -3.83 -20.33
C VAL A 483 -19.44 -3.58 -21.80
#